data_AF-A0A7R9H1N6-F1
#
_entry.id   AF-A0A7R9H1N6-F1
#
_cell.length_a   1.000
_cell.length_b   1.000
_cell.length_c   1.000
_cell.angle_alpha   90.00
_cell.angle_beta   90.00
_cell.angle_gamma   90.00
#
_symmetry.space_group_name_H-M   'P 1'
#
loop_
_entity.id
_entity.type
_entity.pdbx_description
1 polymer ?
#
loop_
_entity_poly.entity_id
_entity_poly.type
_entity_poly.pdbx_seq_one_letter_code
_entity_poly.pdbx_strand_id
1 'polypeptide(L)'
;MRVTITLVFLALFGAGCSAQCVESISKASGTKAPATFCKGDLIFDEEFDVFDVTTWEHERTMAGGGNWEFEVYTNNRSNTFAQDGSLHIRPTLTSDHYGEEFLSSGTISLLGGAPADASVILLTNTLTGPVV
;
A
#
# COMPACT_ATOMS: atom_id res chain seq x y z
N MET A 1 -50.16 -38.01 -47.64
CA MET A 1 -50.52 -37.12 -46.52
C MET A 1 -49.24 -36.86 -45.72
N ARG A 2 -48.60 -35.70 -45.89
CA ARG A 2 -47.32 -35.35 -45.23
C ARG A 2 -47.65 -34.56 -43.97
N VAL A 3 -47.32 -35.11 -42.80
CA VAL A 3 -47.46 -34.45 -41.49
C VAL A 3 -46.15 -33.74 -41.21
N THR A 4 -46.16 -32.41 -41.29
CA THR A 4 -45.00 -31.57 -40.99
C THR A 4 -44.99 -31.28 -39.49
N ILE A 5 -44.00 -31.83 -38.76
CA ILE A 5 -43.78 -31.57 -37.34
C ILE A 5 -42.85 -30.35 -37.24
N THR A 6 -43.39 -29.19 -36.86
CA THR A 6 -42.60 -27.99 -36.62
C THR A 6 -42.06 -28.04 -35.18
N LEU A 7 -40.80 -28.45 -35.03
CA LEU A 7 -40.06 -28.38 -33.76
C LEU A 7 -39.79 -26.91 -33.40
N VAL A 8 -40.55 -26.37 -32.46
CA VAL A 8 -40.24 -25.08 -31.83
C VAL A 8 -39.19 -25.33 -30.74
N PHE A 9 -37.92 -25.22 -31.11
CA PHE A 9 -36.84 -25.09 -30.14
C PHE A 9 -36.95 -23.69 -29.50
N LEU A 10 -37.63 -23.61 -28.35
CA LEU A 10 -37.59 -22.43 -27.50
C LEU A 10 -36.17 -22.34 -26.92
N ALA A 11 -35.31 -21.56 -27.57
CA ALA A 11 -34.01 -21.20 -27.04
C ALA A 11 -34.23 -20.41 -25.74
N LEU A 12 -34.12 -21.09 -24.61
CA LEU A 12 -33.82 -20.46 -23.32
C LEU A 12 -32.43 -19.82 -23.47
N PHE A 13 -32.40 -18.59 -23.99
CA PHE A 13 -31.25 -17.72 -23.85
C PHE A 13 -31.11 -17.44 -22.35
N GLY A 14 -30.30 -18.25 -21.68
CA GLY A 14 -29.73 -17.88 -20.40
C GLY A 14 -28.91 -16.62 -20.63
N ALA A 15 -29.50 -15.45 -20.41
CA ALA A 15 -28.77 -14.22 -20.25
C ALA A 15 -27.89 -14.41 -19.01
N GLY A 16 -26.65 -14.82 -19.23
CA GLY A 16 -25.63 -14.83 -18.19
C GLY A 16 -25.61 -13.45 -17.56
N CYS A 17 -25.79 -13.37 -16.25
CA CYS A 17 -25.60 -12.15 -15.50
C CYS A 17 -24.11 -11.82 -15.54
N SER A 18 -23.66 -11.05 -16.54
CA SER A 18 -22.37 -10.37 -16.47
C SER A 18 -22.53 -9.29 -15.41
N ALA A 19 -21.77 -9.37 -14.30
CA ALA A 19 -21.70 -8.30 -13.33
C ALA A 19 -21.34 -7.00 -14.08
N GLN A 20 -22.30 -6.08 -14.18
CA GLN A 20 -22.10 -4.84 -14.91
C GLN A 20 -21.09 -4.00 -14.12
N CYS A 21 -19.97 -3.67 -14.75
CA CYS A 21 -18.98 -2.80 -14.15
C CYS A 21 -19.60 -1.41 -13.93
N VAL A 22 -19.88 -1.09 -12.67
CA VAL A 22 -20.26 0.26 -12.27
C VAL A 22 -18.97 1.00 -11.91
N GLU A 23 -18.79 2.20 -12.45
CA GLU A 23 -17.62 3.02 -12.16
C GLU A 23 -17.50 3.29 -10.65
N SER A 24 -16.28 3.16 -10.13
CA SER A 24 -15.99 3.46 -8.73
C SER A 24 -15.80 4.98 -8.53
N ILE A 25 -16.24 5.48 -7.38
CA ILE A 25 -15.88 6.85 -6.95
C ILE A 25 -14.40 6.94 -6.56
N SER A 26 -13.81 5.83 -6.11
CA SER A 26 -12.40 5.75 -5.76
C SER A 26 -11.57 5.78 -7.04
N LYS A 27 -10.42 6.47 -7.00
CA LYS A 27 -9.44 6.49 -8.08
C LYS A 27 -8.16 5.81 -7.58
N ALA A 28 -7.60 4.94 -8.40
CA ALA A 28 -6.31 4.30 -8.14
C ALA A 28 -5.32 4.76 -9.22
N SER A 29 -4.08 5.01 -8.82
CA SER A 29 -3.00 5.43 -9.71
C SER A 29 -1.67 4.92 -9.15
N GLY A 30 -0.65 4.83 -9.99
CA GLY A 30 0.66 4.28 -9.65
C GLY A 30 0.99 3.03 -10.45
N THR A 31 2.21 2.53 -10.27
CA THR A 31 2.75 1.41 -11.06
C THR A 31 2.11 0.06 -10.74
N LYS A 32 1.53 -0.09 -9.54
CA LYS A 32 0.85 -1.30 -9.08
C LYS A 32 -0.69 -1.20 -9.17
N ALA A 33 -1.24 -0.07 -9.59
CA ALA A 33 -2.69 0.12 -9.67
C ALA A 33 -3.28 -0.60 -10.90
N PRO A 34 -4.48 -1.21 -10.80
CA PRO A 34 -5.14 -1.82 -11.95
C PRO A 34 -5.56 -0.76 -12.97
N ALA A 35 -5.39 -1.07 -14.26
CA ALA A 35 -5.73 -0.14 -15.34
C ALA A 35 -7.24 0.18 -15.40
N THR A 36 -8.08 -0.77 -15.01
CA THR A 36 -9.54 -0.62 -14.93
C THR A 36 -10.05 -1.41 -13.72
N PHE A 37 -10.94 -0.80 -12.93
CA PHE A 37 -11.61 -1.46 -11.82
C PHE A 37 -13.03 -0.91 -11.66
N CYS A 38 -13.89 -1.71 -11.06
CA CYS A 38 -15.29 -1.40 -10.82
C CYS A 38 -15.51 -1.08 -9.34
N LYS A 39 -16.67 -0.49 -9.04
CA LYS A 39 -17.11 -0.23 -7.68
C LYS A 39 -17.17 -1.55 -6.88
N GLY A 40 -16.41 -1.61 -5.80
CA GLY A 40 -16.36 -2.77 -4.89
C GLY A 40 -15.19 -3.72 -5.16
N ASP A 41 -14.40 -3.48 -6.21
CA ASP A 41 -13.21 -4.28 -6.48
C ASP A 41 -12.10 -3.99 -5.45
N LEU A 42 -11.33 -5.03 -5.12
CA LEU A 42 -10.09 -4.90 -4.37
C LEU A 42 -9.02 -4.29 -5.30
N ILE A 43 -8.52 -3.11 -4.95
CA ILE A 43 -7.56 -2.35 -5.78
C ILE A 43 -6.13 -2.38 -5.25
N PHE A 44 -5.94 -2.85 -4.01
CA PHE A 44 -4.65 -3.00 -3.35
C PHE A 44 -4.81 -3.99 -2.19
N ASP A 45 -3.90 -4.93 -2.08
CA ASP A 45 -3.76 -5.86 -0.97
C ASP A 45 -2.27 -6.14 -0.76
N GLU A 46 -1.89 -6.44 0.47
CA GLU A 46 -0.51 -6.78 0.83
C GLU A 46 -0.53 -7.83 1.94
N GLU A 47 -0.03 -9.00 1.60
CA GLU A 47 0.01 -10.18 2.47
C GLU A 47 1.30 -10.27 3.29
N PHE A 48 2.31 -9.43 2.99
CA PHE A 48 3.58 -9.37 3.70
C PHE A 48 4.31 -10.73 3.74
N ASP A 49 4.37 -11.41 2.60
CA ASP A 49 5.34 -12.50 2.37
C ASP A 49 6.78 -11.96 2.36
N VAL A 50 6.93 -10.72 1.87
CA VAL A 50 8.18 -9.95 1.86
C VAL A 50 7.87 -8.48 2.09
N PHE A 51 8.82 -7.74 2.64
CA PHE A 51 8.71 -6.28 2.74
C PHE A 51 9.09 -5.64 1.40
N ASP A 52 8.11 -5.38 0.52
CA ASP A 52 8.32 -4.77 -0.80
C ASP A 52 8.61 -3.26 -0.70
N VAL A 53 9.89 -2.88 -0.81
CA VAL A 53 10.34 -1.49 -0.78
C VAL A 53 9.91 -0.66 -2.01
N THR A 54 9.34 -1.29 -3.04
CA THR A 54 8.71 -0.56 -4.16
C THR A 54 7.27 -0.16 -3.86
N THR A 55 6.67 -0.76 -2.83
CA THR A 55 5.32 -0.46 -2.34
C THR A 55 5.37 0.37 -1.06
N TRP A 56 6.30 0.06 -0.14
CA TRP A 56 6.39 0.67 1.18
C TRP A 56 7.70 1.43 1.40
N GLU A 57 7.58 2.64 1.93
CA GLU A 57 8.73 3.48 2.32
C GLU A 57 8.68 3.77 3.81
N HIS A 58 9.86 3.98 4.42
CA HIS A 58 9.96 4.32 5.83
C HIS A 58 9.98 5.84 5.99
N GLU A 59 9.08 6.35 6.83
CA GLU A 59 9.26 7.67 7.40
C GLU A 59 10.48 7.65 8.34
N ARG A 60 11.34 8.67 8.22
CA ARG A 60 12.53 8.83 9.06
C ARG A 60 12.43 10.16 9.79
N THR A 61 12.05 10.10 11.06
CA THR A 61 11.71 11.30 11.83
C THR A 61 11.95 11.12 13.32
N MET A 62 12.24 12.26 13.96
CA MET A 62 12.28 12.45 15.41
C MET A 62 11.36 13.59 15.82
N ALA A 63 10.46 14.03 14.93
CA ALA A 63 9.62 15.21 15.14
C ALA A 63 8.41 14.93 16.07
N GLY A 64 8.21 13.67 16.47
CA GLY A 64 7.14 13.25 17.37
C GLY A 64 5.73 13.37 16.79
N GLY A 65 5.60 13.46 15.46
CA GLY A 65 4.30 13.36 14.75
C GLY A 65 3.24 14.41 15.10
N GLY A 66 3.57 15.46 15.86
CA GLY A 66 2.59 16.37 16.46
C GLY A 66 1.95 15.86 17.77
N ASN A 67 2.35 14.69 18.25
CA ASN A 67 1.82 14.01 19.44
C ASN A 67 2.80 13.97 20.62
N TRP A 68 3.95 14.65 20.53
CA TRP A 68 5.00 14.64 21.57
C TRP A 68 5.58 13.25 21.87
N GLU A 69 5.60 12.41 20.84
CA GLU A 69 6.25 11.10 20.82
C GLU A 69 7.78 11.23 20.95
N PHE A 70 8.41 10.23 21.56
CA PHE A 70 9.84 10.25 21.89
C PHE A 70 10.66 9.25 21.06
N GLU A 71 10.00 8.31 20.42
CA GLU A 71 10.62 7.31 19.58
C GLU A 71 11.22 7.93 18.30
N VAL A 72 12.18 7.22 17.74
CA VAL A 72 12.83 7.59 16.48
C VAL A 72 12.40 6.60 15.42
N TYR A 73 11.72 7.09 14.38
CA TYR A 73 11.43 6.29 13.20
C TYR A 73 12.66 6.23 12.31
N THR A 74 13.12 5.01 12.02
CA THR A 74 14.31 4.75 11.20
C THR A 74 14.02 3.69 10.15
N ASN A 75 14.86 3.64 9.10
CA ASN A 75 14.83 2.56 8.12
C ASN A 75 15.68 1.36 8.61
N ASN A 76 15.29 0.74 9.72
CA ASN A 76 15.98 -0.42 10.27
C ASN A 76 15.14 -1.69 10.09
N ARG A 77 15.67 -2.66 9.33
CA ARG A 77 15.01 -3.96 9.07
C ARG A 77 14.89 -4.84 10.32
N SER A 78 15.51 -4.46 11.44
CA SER A 78 15.29 -5.09 12.74
C SER A 78 14.04 -4.56 13.46
N ASN A 79 13.56 -3.38 13.06
CA ASN A 79 12.35 -2.74 13.61
C ASN A 79 11.14 -2.96 12.71
N THR A 80 11.33 -3.03 11.39
CA THR A 80 10.23 -3.25 10.45
C THR A 80 10.60 -4.34 9.44
N PHE A 81 9.86 -5.45 9.46
CA PHE A 81 10.10 -6.57 8.56
C PHE A 81 8.84 -7.40 8.35
N ALA A 82 8.78 -8.10 7.22
CA ALA A 82 7.75 -9.08 6.91
C ALA A 82 8.21 -10.47 7.37
N GLN A 83 7.38 -11.18 8.11
CA GLN A 83 7.63 -12.56 8.54
C GLN A 83 6.32 -13.28 8.82
N ASP A 84 6.20 -14.52 8.32
CA ASP A 84 5.05 -15.40 8.52
C ASP A 84 3.72 -14.80 8.03
N GLY A 85 3.75 -14.10 6.89
CA GLY A 85 2.57 -13.45 6.30
C GLY A 85 2.05 -12.28 7.14
N SER A 86 2.96 -11.55 7.80
CA SER A 86 2.62 -10.43 8.67
C SER A 86 3.72 -9.38 8.67
N LEU A 87 3.30 -8.11 8.72
CA LEU A 87 4.19 -6.99 8.99
C LEU A 87 4.48 -6.90 10.49
N HIS A 88 5.75 -7.02 10.85
CA HIS A 88 6.23 -6.80 12.21
C HIS A 88 6.77 -5.38 12.31
N ILE A 89 6.21 -4.59 13.24
CA ILE A 89 6.75 -3.30 13.67
C ILE A 89 7.12 -3.45 15.14
N ARG A 90 8.43 -3.60 15.39
CA ARG A 90 9.00 -3.93 16.68
C ARG A 90 9.85 -2.78 17.19
N PRO A 91 9.42 -2.08 18.25
CA PRO A 91 10.28 -1.11 18.93
C PRO A 91 11.56 -1.77 19.45
N THR A 92 12.65 -1.03 19.46
CA THR A 92 13.92 -1.43 20.09
C THR A 92 14.43 -0.26 20.90
N LEU A 93 14.97 -0.53 22.08
CA LEU A 93 15.54 0.52 22.90
C LEU A 93 16.74 1.12 22.17
N THR A 94 16.86 2.44 22.21
CA THR A 94 18.01 3.15 21.64
C THR A 94 19.32 2.63 22.24
N SER A 95 19.33 2.27 23.53
CA SER A 95 20.49 1.69 24.18
C SER A 95 20.83 0.27 23.74
N ASP A 96 19.84 -0.54 23.34
CA ASP A 96 20.11 -1.88 22.74
C ASP A 96 20.81 -1.74 21.38
N HIS A 97 20.58 -0.65 20.66
CA HIS A 97 21.17 -0.42 19.34
C HIS A 97 22.48 0.37 19.39
N TYR A 98 22.58 1.38 20.25
CA TYR A 98 23.71 2.32 20.28
C TYR A 98 24.49 2.34 21.61
N GLY A 99 24.05 1.62 22.64
CA GLY A 99 24.61 1.68 23.99
C GLY A 99 23.97 2.75 24.89
N GLU A 100 24.08 2.57 26.20
CA GLU A 100 23.52 3.50 27.20
C GLU A 100 24.17 4.89 27.15
N GLU A 101 25.46 4.97 26.81
CA GLU A 101 26.17 6.25 26.70
C GLU A 101 25.61 7.16 25.60
N PHE A 102 25.06 6.55 24.54
CA PHE A 102 24.49 7.26 23.40
C PHE A 102 23.28 8.11 23.79
N LEU A 103 22.54 7.69 24.83
CA LEU A 103 21.36 8.42 25.31
C LEU A 103 21.71 9.85 25.78
N SER A 104 22.96 10.09 26.19
CA SER A 104 23.40 11.36 26.77
C SER A 104 24.15 12.28 25.79
N SER A 105 24.81 11.71 24.78
CA SER A 105 25.73 12.46 23.91
C SER A 105 25.75 11.98 22.45
N GLY A 106 24.89 11.03 22.10
CA GLY A 106 24.76 10.49 20.76
C GLY A 106 24.24 11.52 19.75
N THR A 107 24.57 11.31 18.48
CA THR A 107 24.02 12.09 17.36
C THR A 107 23.43 11.12 16.35
N ILE A 108 22.15 11.32 16.01
CA ILE A 108 21.47 10.54 14.97
C ILE A 108 21.40 11.39 13.69
N SER A 109 21.85 10.80 12.58
CA SER A 109 21.63 11.38 11.25
C SER A 109 20.39 10.75 10.62
N LEU A 110 19.40 11.58 10.28
CA LEU A 110 18.16 11.12 9.64
C LEU A 110 18.28 11.03 8.12
N LEU A 111 19.45 11.36 7.55
CA LEU A 111 19.64 11.60 6.11
C LEU A 111 20.46 10.52 5.38
N GLY A 112 20.86 9.40 5.99
CA GLY A 112 21.77 8.46 5.31
C GLY A 112 21.69 6.99 5.74
N GLY A 113 21.68 6.11 4.74
CA GLY A 113 21.93 4.67 4.88
C GLY A 113 22.10 3.88 3.55
N ALA A 114 21.47 4.29 2.44
CA ALA A 114 21.54 3.66 1.11
C ALA A 114 20.90 4.56 0.01
N PRO A 115 21.13 4.35 -1.30
CA PRO A 115 20.40 5.06 -2.35
C PRO A 115 18.86 4.84 -2.33
N ALA A 116 18.38 3.78 -1.66
CA ALA A 116 16.95 3.59 -1.36
C ALA A 116 16.42 4.56 -0.27
N ASP A 117 17.32 5.29 0.40
CA ASP A 117 17.02 6.28 1.43
C ASP A 117 16.91 7.71 0.88
N ALA A 118 16.78 7.87 -0.44
CA ALA A 118 16.55 9.16 -1.08
C ALA A 118 15.08 9.57 -1.08
N SER A 119 14.15 8.71 -0.64
CA SER A 119 12.73 9.04 -0.57
C SER A 119 12.46 9.98 0.62
N VAL A 120 12.78 11.26 0.42
CA VAL A 120 12.06 12.35 1.05
C VAL A 120 10.71 12.41 0.34
N ILE A 121 9.61 12.34 1.10
CA ILE A 121 8.31 12.77 0.59
C ILE A 121 8.44 14.26 0.24
N LEU A 122 8.78 14.56 -1.01
CA LEU A 122 8.47 15.84 -1.61
C LEU A 122 6.96 15.82 -1.83
N LEU A 123 6.21 16.38 -0.87
CA LEU A 123 4.84 16.81 -1.13
C LEU A 123 4.89 17.95 -2.16
N THR A 124 5.15 17.66 -3.43
CA THR A 124 4.76 18.57 -4.50
C THR A 124 3.25 18.42 -4.66
N ASN A 125 2.52 19.25 -3.95
CA ASN A 125 1.08 19.38 -4.14
C ASN A 125 0.85 20.07 -5.49
N THR A 126 0.86 19.32 -6.59
CA THR A 126 0.34 19.82 -7.88
C THR A 126 -1.16 19.59 -7.91
N LEU A 127 -1.90 20.44 -7.20
CA LEU A 127 -3.33 20.64 -7.44
C LEU A 127 -3.49 21.22 -8.84
N THR A 128 -3.71 20.36 -9.83
CA THR A 128 -4.22 20.76 -11.14
C THR A 128 -5.45 19.93 -11.45
N GLY A 129 -6.60 20.40 -10.95
CA GLY A 129 -7.91 19.88 -11.29
C GLY A 129 -8.99 20.88 -10.85
N PRO A 130 -9.96 21.22 -11.70
CA PRO A 130 -11.01 22.15 -11.33
C PRO A 130 -11.91 21.51 -10.26
N VAL A 131 -12.11 22.25 -9.18
CA VAL A 131 -13.18 21.98 -8.21
C VAL A 131 -14.49 22.35 -8.90
N VAL A 132 -15.39 21.37 -9.06
CA VAL A 132 -16.77 21.58 -9.50
C VAL A 132 -17.57 22.18 -8.35
#